data_AF-A0A382Q8K6-F1
#
_entry.id   AF-A0A382Q8K6-F1
#
_cell.length_a   1.000
_cell.length_b   1.000
_cell.length_c   1.000
_cell.angle_alpha   90.00
_cell.angle_beta   90.00
_cell.angle_gamma   90.00
#
_symmetry.space_group_name_H-M   'P 1'
#
loop_
_entity.id
_entity.type
_entity.pdbx_description
1 polymer ?
#
loop_
_entity_poly.entity_id
_entity_poly.type
_entity_poly.pdbx_seq_one_letter_code
_entity_poly.pdbx_strand_id
1 'polypeptide(L)'
;MQKLSMLPGNVFSGVRLDRADHRRTDADWIEAQLHDPVSRFIPVWNQQSIVLNGDEPRAALINREALDGLLDSDASMAFLGIALEEDGVAHFAVDLSHLPVETLIARYSGGALMDLRDSVQLVPAHEAAILAYARGLMYWHQKNGYCAACGHKSEARRAGHERACTNQACGATHFPRTDSAVIVLVHDGDDCLLCRQSHWPTGMHSTLAGFLEPGES
;
A
#
# COMPACT_ATOMS: atom_id res chain seq x y z
N MET A 1 11.07 35.89 -3.64
CA MET A 1 10.45 34.63 -3.14
C MET A 1 9.92 33.84 -4.32
N GLN A 2 10.68 32.87 -4.81
CA GLN A 2 10.14 31.85 -5.71
C GLN A 2 9.04 31.12 -4.94
N LYS A 3 7.82 31.10 -5.49
CA LYS A 3 6.75 30.25 -4.98
C LYS A 3 7.33 28.84 -4.89
N LEU A 4 7.42 28.29 -3.67
CA LEU A 4 7.51 26.86 -3.46
C LEU A 4 6.43 26.26 -4.34
N SER A 5 6.83 25.64 -5.45
CA SER A 5 5.90 24.94 -6.32
C SER A 5 5.32 23.83 -5.46
N MET A 6 4.08 24.01 -5.03
CA MET A 6 3.31 22.97 -4.36
C MET A 6 3.39 21.75 -5.27
N LEU A 7 4.09 20.71 -4.81
CA LEU A 7 3.81 19.37 -5.31
C LEU A 7 2.29 19.19 -5.20
N PRO A 8 1.63 18.66 -6.24
CA PRO A 8 0.17 18.60 -6.30
C PRO A 8 -0.35 17.66 -5.20
N GLY A 9 -0.67 18.23 -4.04
CA GLY A 9 -1.25 17.52 -2.90
C GLY A 9 -0.36 16.42 -2.29
N ASN A 10 -0.93 15.67 -1.36
CA ASN A 10 -0.32 14.48 -0.79
C ASN A 10 -0.40 13.33 -1.82
N VAL A 11 0.72 12.95 -2.42
CA VAL A 11 0.80 11.88 -3.44
C VAL A 11 0.48 10.47 -2.90
N PHE A 12 0.39 10.30 -1.57
CA PHE A 12 -0.09 9.07 -0.94
C PHE A 12 -1.63 9.02 -0.84
N SER A 13 -2.33 10.11 -1.15
CA SER A 13 -3.80 10.19 -1.09
C SER A 13 -4.42 10.34 -2.48
N GLY A 14 -5.75 10.23 -2.56
CA GLY A 14 -6.46 10.38 -3.84
C GLY A 14 -6.49 9.12 -4.71
N VAL A 15 -6.46 7.93 -4.09
CA VAL A 15 -6.69 6.66 -4.80
C VAL A 15 -7.99 6.75 -5.59
N ARG A 16 -7.92 6.62 -6.91
CA ARG A 16 -9.08 6.71 -7.82
C ARG A 16 -9.79 5.38 -7.99
N LEU A 17 -10.10 4.74 -6.87
CA LEU A 17 -10.85 3.50 -6.81
C LEU A 17 -12.13 3.70 -5.98
N ASP A 18 -13.27 3.22 -6.49
CA ASP A 18 -14.39 2.86 -5.62
C ASP A 18 -13.95 1.68 -4.74
N ARG A 19 -13.92 1.88 -3.43
CA ARG A 19 -13.51 0.86 -2.46
C ARG A 19 -14.44 -0.36 -2.44
N ALA A 20 -15.66 -0.20 -2.94
CA ALA A 20 -16.69 -1.22 -3.09
C ALA A 20 -16.78 -2.16 -1.88
N ASP A 21 -16.84 -1.60 -0.66
CA ASP A 21 -16.72 -2.39 0.57
C ASP A 21 -17.79 -3.50 0.68
N HIS A 22 -19.00 -3.19 0.21
CA HIS A 22 -20.14 -4.11 0.16
C HIS A 22 -19.86 -5.38 -0.66
N ARG A 23 -18.90 -5.37 -1.58
CA ARG A 23 -18.50 -6.54 -2.39
C ARG A 23 -17.49 -7.44 -1.69
N ARG A 24 -16.82 -6.96 -0.62
CA ARG A 24 -15.71 -7.69 0.03
C ARG A 24 -16.14 -9.01 0.66
N THR A 25 -17.42 -9.16 0.98
CA THR A 25 -18.00 -10.39 1.56
C THR A 25 -18.56 -11.35 0.50
N ASP A 26 -18.63 -10.92 -0.76
CA ASP A 26 -19.14 -11.72 -1.88
C ASP A 26 -17.98 -12.53 -2.49
N ALA A 27 -17.76 -13.74 -1.97
CA ALA A 27 -16.62 -14.58 -2.35
C ALA A 27 -16.65 -14.97 -3.84
N ASP A 28 -17.83 -15.26 -4.39
CA ASP A 28 -18.00 -15.64 -5.79
C ASP A 28 -17.68 -14.45 -6.72
N TRP A 29 -18.12 -13.24 -6.35
CA TRP A 29 -17.78 -12.04 -7.09
C TRP A 29 -16.27 -11.74 -7.04
N ILE A 30 -15.64 -11.85 -5.86
CA ILE A 30 -14.19 -11.65 -5.72
C ILE A 30 -13.42 -12.66 -6.56
N GLU A 31 -13.79 -13.94 -6.52
CA GLU A 31 -13.17 -14.98 -7.32
C GLU A 31 -13.32 -14.69 -8.82
N ALA A 32 -14.50 -14.27 -9.27
CA ALA A 32 -14.71 -13.87 -10.66
C ALA A 32 -13.79 -12.72 -11.08
N GLN A 33 -13.60 -11.71 -10.22
CA GLN A 33 -12.71 -10.57 -10.48
C GLN A 33 -11.22 -10.98 -10.47
N LEU A 34 -10.82 -11.97 -9.67
CA LEU A 34 -9.45 -12.49 -9.65
C LEU A 34 -9.04 -13.17 -10.98
N HIS A 35 -10.02 -13.72 -11.71
CA HIS A 35 -9.80 -14.36 -13.01
C HIS A 35 -10.18 -13.48 -14.20
N ASP A 36 -10.71 -12.28 -13.95
CA ASP A 36 -11.02 -11.33 -15.02
C ASP A 36 -9.72 -10.81 -15.66
N PRO A 37 -9.52 -10.98 -16.99
CA PRO A 37 -8.32 -10.52 -17.68
C PRO A 37 -8.12 -8.99 -17.63
N VAL A 38 -9.19 -8.22 -17.40
CA VAL A 38 -9.06 -6.75 -17.26
C VAL A 38 -8.58 -6.33 -15.88
N SER A 39 -8.67 -7.19 -14.86
CA SER A 39 -8.20 -6.87 -13.51
C SER A 39 -6.70 -6.53 -13.47
N ARG A 40 -6.34 -5.74 -12.47
CA ARG A 40 -4.98 -5.27 -12.23
C ARG A 40 -4.48 -5.73 -10.86
N PHE A 41 -3.23 -6.15 -10.82
CA PHE A 41 -2.56 -6.66 -9.63
C PHE A 41 -1.33 -5.81 -9.34
N ILE A 42 -1.18 -5.43 -8.08
CA ILE A 42 -0.13 -4.56 -7.59
C ILE A 42 0.80 -5.40 -6.73
N PRO A 43 1.93 -5.86 -7.29
CA PRO A 43 2.90 -6.66 -6.57
C PRO A 43 3.63 -5.80 -5.52
N VAL A 44 3.73 -6.36 -4.32
CA VAL A 44 4.54 -5.84 -3.23
C VAL A 44 5.56 -6.91 -2.85
N TRP A 45 6.82 -6.52 -2.70
CA TRP A 45 7.88 -7.43 -2.28
C TRP A 45 8.70 -6.78 -1.17
N ASN A 46 8.72 -7.39 0.02
CA ASN A 46 9.41 -6.87 1.22
C ASN A 46 9.18 -5.37 1.45
N GLN A 47 7.91 -4.93 1.34
CA GLN A 47 7.47 -3.53 1.48
C GLN A 47 7.95 -2.58 0.37
N GLN A 48 8.56 -3.11 -0.68
CA GLN A 48 8.95 -2.36 -1.87
C GLN A 48 7.90 -2.50 -2.97
N SER A 49 7.76 -1.44 -3.75
CA SER A 49 6.97 -1.40 -4.98
C SER A 49 7.87 -1.69 -6.17
N ILE A 50 7.26 -2.19 -7.26
CA ILE A 50 7.95 -2.38 -8.53
C ILE A 50 7.63 -1.19 -9.42
N VAL A 51 8.65 -0.44 -9.83
CA VAL A 51 8.54 0.70 -10.73
C VAL A 51 9.22 0.33 -12.04
N LEU A 52 8.47 0.40 -13.14
CA LEU A 52 8.96 0.15 -14.49
C LEU A 52 9.68 1.40 -15.01
N ASN A 53 10.86 1.18 -15.60
CA ASN A 53 11.68 2.24 -16.18
C ASN A 53 11.08 2.74 -17.49
N GLY A 54 11.35 4.00 -17.83
CA GLY A 54 10.93 4.65 -19.06
C GLY A 54 11.13 6.17 -18.95
N ASP A 55 10.87 6.90 -20.03
CA ASP A 55 10.87 8.37 -20.00
C ASP A 55 9.84 8.90 -18.98
N GLU A 56 8.75 8.17 -18.81
CA GLU A 56 7.75 8.36 -17.76
C GLU A 56 7.63 7.06 -16.94
N PRO A 57 8.30 6.96 -15.78
CA PRO A 57 8.24 5.78 -14.92
C PRO A 57 6.82 5.48 -14.44
N ARG A 58 6.47 4.19 -14.36
CA ARG A 58 5.13 3.73 -13.97
C ARG A 58 5.19 2.65 -12.90
N ALA A 59 4.17 2.60 -12.04
CA ALA A 59 3.97 1.47 -11.15
C ALA A 59 3.67 0.20 -11.96
N ALA A 60 4.14 -0.95 -11.49
CA ALA A 60 3.71 -2.23 -12.04
C ALA A 60 2.26 -2.51 -11.64
N LEU A 61 1.30 -2.22 -12.53
CA LEU A 61 -0.10 -2.62 -12.43
C LEU A 61 -0.35 -3.72 -13.47
N ILE A 62 -0.10 -4.98 -13.10
CA ILE A 62 -0.03 -6.09 -14.05
C ILE A 62 -1.36 -6.85 -14.16
N ASN A 63 -1.57 -7.59 -15.23
CA ASN A 63 -2.75 -8.45 -15.37
C ASN A 63 -2.55 -9.81 -14.67
N ARG A 64 -3.59 -10.65 -14.68
CA ARG A 64 -3.54 -11.99 -14.07
C ARG A 64 -2.47 -12.90 -14.71
N GLU A 65 -2.35 -12.89 -16.03
CA GLU A 65 -1.38 -13.69 -16.77
C GLU A 65 0.07 -13.41 -16.33
N ALA A 66 0.41 -12.14 -16.08
CA ALA A 66 1.73 -11.75 -15.61
C ALA A 66 2.07 -12.25 -14.19
N LEU A 67 1.07 -12.70 -13.41
CA LEU A 67 1.25 -13.35 -12.11
C LEU A 67 1.47 -14.86 -12.21
N ASP A 68 1.32 -15.46 -13.39
CA ASP A 68 1.46 -16.90 -13.52
C ASP A 68 2.86 -17.37 -13.10
N GLY A 69 2.87 -18.42 -12.27
CA GLY A 69 4.06 -18.97 -11.64
C GLY A 69 4.69 -18.12 -10.53
N LEU A 70 4.07 -17.00 -10.12
CA LEU A 70 4.51 -16.16 -9.00
C LEU A 70 3.65 -16.32 -7.75
N LEU A 71 2.44 -16.87 -7.89
CA LEU A 71 1.54 -17.09 -6.77
C LEU A 71 1.74 -18.49 -6.21
N ASP A 72 1.88 -18.57 -4.88
CA ASP A 72 1.67 -19.80 -4.13
C ASP A 72 0.36 -19.72 -3.33
N SER A 73 0.03 -20.80 -2.61
CA SER A 73 -1.18 -20.84 -1.77
C SER A 73 -1.12 -19.92 -0.55
N ASP A 74 0.05 -19.42 -0.20
CA ASP A 74 0.31 -18.60 0.99
C ASP A 74 0.38 -17.10 0.66
N ALA A 75 0.40 -16.74 -0.62
CA ALA A 75 0.42 -15.36 -1.10
C ALA A 75 -0.78 -14.58 -0.55
N SER A 76 -0.50 -13.57 0.25
CA SER A 76 -1.54 -12.66 0.76
C SER A 76 -2.02 -11.76 -0.36
N MET A 77 -3.34 -11.63 -0.49
CA MET A 77 -3.98 -10.77 -1.47
C MET A 77 -5.08 -9.93 -0.84
N ALA A 78 -5.27 -8.72 -1.35
CA ALA A 78 -6.35 -7.85 -0.91
C ALA A 78 -6.97 -7.08 -2.08
N PHE A 79 -8.30 -7.08 -2.16
CA PHE A 79 -9.04 -6.27 -3.12
C PHE A 79 -8.96 -4.79 -2.77
N LEU A 80 -8.53 -3.95 -3.71
CA LEU A 80 -8.31 -2.52 -3.47
C LEU A 80 -9.51 -1.65 -3.87
N GLY A 81 -10.31 -2.13 -4.80
CA GLY A 81 -11.45 -1.40 -5.36
C GLY A 81 -11.57 -1.57 -6.87
N ILE A 82 -12.52 -0.84 -7.44
CA ILE A 82 -12.79 -0.75 -8.89
C ILE A 82 -12.35 0.63 -9.37
N ALA A 83 -11.64 0.71 -10.49
CA ALA A 83 -11.24 1.99 -11.06
C ALA A 83 -12.46 2.88 -11.39
N LEU A 84 -12.37 4.17 -11.05
CA LEU A 84 -13.44 5.14 -11.32
C LEU A 84 -13.44 5.63 -12.77
N GLU A 85 -12.29 5.59 -13.44
CA GLU A 85 -12.09 6.13 -14.80
C GLU A 85 -12.02 5.02 -15.86
N GLU A 86 -11.86 3.76 -15.43
CA GLU A 86 -11.89 2.57 -16.26
C GLU A 86 -13.02 1.67 -15.76
N ASP A 87 -14.19 1.76 -16.39
CA ASP A 87 -15.41 1.09 -15.95
C ASP A 87 -15.18 -0.40 -15.69
N GLY A 88 -15.22 -0.79 -14.41
CA GLY A 88 -15.22 -2.19 -13.98
C GLY A 88 -13.85 -2.82 -13.73
N VAL A 89 -12.72 -2.11 -13.84
CA VAL A 89 -11.40 -2.71 -13.61
C VAL A 89 -11.11 -2.89 -12.11
N ALA A 90 -11.22 -4.12 -11.62
CA ALA A 90 -10.85 -4.48 -10.25
C ALA A 90 -9.33 -4.45 -10.04
N HIS A 91 -8.91 -3.90 -8.91
CA HIS A 91 -7.52 -3.81 -8.50
C HIS A 91 -7.27 -4.67 -7.26
N PHE A 92 -6.15 -5.39 -7.22
CA PHE A 92 -5.75 -6.25 -6.11
C PHE A 92 -4.30 -5.98 -5.72
N ALA A 93 -4.00 -5.91 -4.43
CA ALA A 93 -2.62 -6.03 -3.95
C ALA A 93 -2.26 -7.50 -3.78
N VAL A 94 -1.01 -7.83 -4.09
CA VAL A 94 -0.46 -9.18 -3.92
C VAL A 94 0.92 -9.11 -3.28
N ASP A 95 1.12 -9.88 -2.21
CA ASP A 95 2.41 -10.04 -1.57
C ASP A 95 3.22 -11.16 -2.23
N LEU A 96 4.34 -10.79 -2.85
CA LEU A 96 5.29 -11.70 -3.48
C LEU A 96 6.54 -11.93 -2.62
N SER A 97 6.55 -11.49 -1.37
CA SER A 97 7.73 -11.55 -0.48
C SER A 97 8.22 -12.98 -0.18
N HIS A 98 7.42 -14.00 -0.49
CA HIS A 98 7.82 -15.41 -0.41
C HIS A 98 8.84 -15.78 -1.51
N LEU A 99 8.89 -15.03 -2.61
CA LEU A 99 9.81 -15.26 -3.71
C LEU A 99 11.20 -14.64 -3.43
N PRO A 100 12.28 -15.29 -3.92
CA PRO A 100 13.61 -14.72 -3.85
C PRO A 100 13.72 -13.50 -4.77
N VAL A 101 14.53 -12.51 -4.38
CA VAL A 101 14.65 -11.22 -5.10
C VAL A 101 15.07 -11.39 -6.55
N GLU A 102 15.87 -12.41 -6.85
CA GLU A 102 16.35 -12.74 -8.18
C GLU A 102 15.21 -13.08 -9.14
N THR A 103 14.15 -13.73 -8.65
CA THR A 103 12.93 -14.00 -9.43
C THR A 103 12.23 -12.70 -9.82
N LEU A 104 12.15 -11.74 -8.90
CA LEU A 104 11.54 -10.44 -9.16
C LEU A 104 12.39 -9.63 -10.14
N ILE A 105 13.71 -9.58 -9.96
CA ILE A 105 14.62 -8.88 -10.87
C ILE A 105 14.54 -9.47 -12.28
N ALA A 106 14.51 -10.80 -12.41
CA ALA A 106 14.37 -11.46 -13.71
C ALA A 106 13.02 -11.15 -14.38
N ARG A 107 11.93 -11.19 -13.61
CA ARG A 107 10.57 -10.93 -14.12
C ARG A 107 10.37 -9.46 -14.49
N TYR A 108 10.94 -8.54 -13.72
CA TYR A 108 10.79 -7.09 -13.87
C TYR A 108 12.12 -6.44 -14.26
N SER A 109 12.83 -7.05 -15.20
CA SER A 109 14.17 -6.61 -15.65
C SER A 109 14.18 -5.21 -16.28
N GLY A 110 13.02 -4.72 -16.73
CA GLY A 110 12.80 -3.34 -17.17
C GLY A 110 12.39 -2.38 -16.06
N GLY A 111 12.55 -2.74 -14.79
CA GLY A 111 12.14 -1.92 -13.64
C GLY A 111 13.08 -2.04 -12.45
N ALA A 112 12.66 -1.48 -11.33
CA ALA A 112 13.39 -1.51 -10.07
C ALA A 112 12.44 -1.71 -8.89
N LEU A 113 12.94 -2.40 -7.87
CA LEU A 113 12.33 -2.47 -6.55
C LEU A 113 12.67 -1.20 -5.78
N MET A 114 11.66 -0.47 -5.36
CA MET A 114 11.81 0.83 -4.71
C MET A 114 10.99 0.89 -3.43
N ASP A 115 11.54 1.52 -2.38
CA ASP A 115 10.72 1.91 -1.24
C ASP A 115 9.63 2.88 -1.69
N LEU A 116 8.51 2.88 -0.99
CA LEU A 116 7.38 3.73 -1.31
C LEU A 116 7.77 5.22 -1.33
N ARG A 117 8.67 5.68 -0.45
CA ARG A 117 9.08 7.08 -0.41
C ARG A 117 9.75 7.52 -1.71
N ASP A 118 10.54 6.65 -2.31
CA ASP A 118 11.29 6.95 -3.52
C ASP A 118 10.41 6.77 -4.76
N SER A 119 9.59 5.70 -4.80
CA SER A 119 8.74 5.39 -5.95
C SER A 119 7.67 6.45 -6.22
N VAL A 120 7.04 7.01 -5.17
CA VAL A 120 5.94 7.97 -5.33
C VAL A 120 6.36 9.32 -5.92
N GLN A 121 7.66 9.62 -5.95
CA GLN A 121 8.19 10.82 -6.61
C GLN A 121 8.39 10.61 -8.12
N LEU A 122 8.39 9.36 -8.58
CA LEU A 122 8.72 8.99 -9.95
C LEU A 122 7.50 8.61 -10.79
N VAL A 123 6.46 8.08 -10.15
CA VAL A 123 5.24 7.60 -10.83
C VAL A 123 4.11 8.63 -10.77
N PRO A 124 3.11 8.56 -11.66
CA PRO A 124 1.91 9.40 -11.58
C PRO A 124 1.21 9.32 -10.21
N ALA A 125 0.68 10.44 -9.73
CA ALA A 125 0.11 10.56 -8.39
C ALA A 125 -1.01 9.54 -8.09
N HIS A 126 -1.82 9.16 -9.09
CA HIS A 126 -2.88 8.16 -8.90
C HIS A 126 -2.31 6.75 -8.67
N GLU A 127 -1.19 6.41 -9.31
CA GLU A 127 -0.49 5.14 -9.09
C GLU A 127 0.25 5.13 -7.76
N ALA A 128 0.88 6.25 -7.40
CA ALA A 128 1.52 6.44 -6.09
C ALA A 128 0.54 6.16 -4.93
N ALA A 129 -0.68 6.66 -5.03
CA ALA A 129 -1.73 6.42 -4.06
C ALA A 129 -2.13 4.93 -4.00
N ILE A 130 -2.23 4.25 -5.15
CA ILE A 130 -2.52 2.80 -5.22
C ILE A 130 -1.38 1.99 -4.59
N LEU A 131 -0.12 2.30 -4.90
CA LEU A 131 1.06 1.67 -4.31
C LEU A 131 1.07 1.82 -2.78
N ALA A 132 0.74 3.01 -2.28
CA ALA A 132 0.66 3.28 -0.85
C ALA A 132 -0.39 2.39 -0.17
N TYR A 133 -1.56 2.26 -0.78
CA TYR A 133 -2.64 1.44 -0.26
C TYR A 133 -2.33 -0.07 -0.31
N ALA A 134 -1.79 -0.54 -1.44
CA ALA A 134 -1.36 -1.92 -1.61
C ALA A 134 -0.30 -2.31 -0.57
N ARG A 135 0.75 -1.51 -0.44
CA ARG A 135 1.81 -1.72 0.55
C ARG A 135 1.26 -1.70 1.97
N GLY A 136 0.35 -0.78 2.30
CA GLY A 136 -0.26 -0.70 3.63
C GLY A 136 -0.96 -1.98 4.05
N LEU A 137 -1.78 -2.56 3.16
CA LEU A 137 -2.47 -3.82 3.42
C LEU A 137 -1.50 -5.01 3.48
N MET A 138 -0.56 -5.11 2.55
CA MET A 138 0.40 -6.24 2.53
C MET A 138 1.32 -6.20 3.75
N TYR A 139 1.78 -5.00 4.16
CA TYR A 139 2.53 -4.81 5.39
C TYR A 139 1.72 -5.26 6.62
N TRP A 140 0.45 -4.86 6.71
CA TRP A 140 -0.41 -5.28 7.81
C TRP A 140 -0.58 -6.80 7.84
N HIS A 141 -0.84 -7.46 6.71
CA HIS A 141 -0.94 -8.91 6.62
C HIS A 141 0.34 -9.61 7.09
N GLN A 142 1.50 -9.16 6.63
CA GLN A 142 2.80 -9.71 7.03
C GLN A 142 3.02 -9.64 8.55
N LYS A 143 2.56 -8.56 9.20
CA LYS A 143 2.76 -8.34 10.64
C LYS A 143 1.67 -8.92 11.53
N ASN A 144 0.51 -9.32 10.99
CA ASN A 144 -0.67 -9.71 11.78
C ASN A 144 -1.12 -11.15 11.51
N GLY A 145 -0.18 -12.06 11.24
CA GLY A 145 -0.42 -13.49 11.00
C GLY A 145 -1.10 -14.25 12.15
N TYR A 146 -1.08 -13.68 13.36
CA TYR A 146 -1.63 -14.28 14.58
C TYR A 146 -2.58 -13.30 15.28
N CYS A 147 -3.54 -13.86 16.03
CA CYS A 147 -4.53 -13.14 16.80
C CYS A 147 -3.87 -12.42 17.98
N ALA A 148 -4.04 -11.10 18.05
CA ALA A 148 -3.49 -10.29 19.14
C ALA A 148 -4.14 -10.59 20.51
N ALA A 149 -5.34 -11.20 20.53
CA ALA A 149 -6.04 -11.53 21.76
C ALA A 149 -5.63 -12.87 22.38
N CYS A 150 -5.28 -13.88 21.57
CA CYS A 150 -5.05 -15.25 22.06
C CYS A 150 -3.88 -16.00 21.41
N GLY A 151 -3.13 -15.38 20.50
CA GLY A 151 -1.93 -15.94 19.88
C GLY A 151 -2.15 -17.04 18.83
N HIS A 152 -3.39 -17.47 18.56
CA HIS A 152 -3.69 -18.43 17.49
C HIS A 152 -3.50 -17.79 16.11
N LYS A 153 -3.34 -18.61 15.07
CA LYS A 153 -3.31 -18.10 13.69
C LYS A 153 -4.57 -17.30 13.38
N SER A 154 -4.43 -16.29 12.54
CA SER A 154 -5.55 -15.58 11.95
C SER A 154 -5.60 -15.86 10.44
N GLU A 155 -6.78 -15.72 9.85
CA GLU A 155 -7.02 -15.89 8.41
C GLU A 155 -7.55 -14.60 7.82
N ALA A 156 -7.19 -14.28 6.57
CA ALA A 156 -7.73 -13.12 5.89
C ALA A 156 -9.22 -13.33 5.57
N ARG A 157 -10.03 -12.29 5.76
CA ARG A 157 -11.44 -12.23 5.41
C ARG A 157 -11.75 -10.90 4.73
N ARG A 158 -12.98 -10.77 4.24
CA ARG A 158 -13.47 -9.56 3.54
C ARG A 158 -12.49 -9.08 2.47
N ALA A 159 -12.07 -10.00 1.59
CA ALA A 159 -11.12 -9.74 0.51
C ALA A 159 -9.83 -9.02 0.97
N GLY A 160 -9.26 -9.43 2.11
CA GLY A 160 -8.01 -8.89 2.67
C GLY A 160 -8.18 -7.64 3.56
N HIS A 161 -9.41 -7.24 3.89
CA HIS A 161 -9.68 -6.09 4.77
C HIS A 161 -9.96 -6.46 6.22
N GLU A 162 -9.85 -7.73 6.54
CA GLU A 162 -10.12 -8.27 7.86
C GLU A 162 -9.22 -9.47 8.12
N ARG A 163 -8.86 -9.70 9.38
CA ARG A 163 -8.28 -10.96 9.83
C ARG A 163 -9.08 -11.51 10.99
N ALA A 164 -9.55 -12.74 10.87
CA ALA A 164 -10.30 -13.42 11.91
C ALA A 164 -9.46 -14.49 12.59
N CYS A 165 -9.56 -14.59 13.91
CA CYS A 165 -8.93 -15.64 14.70
C CYS A 165 -9.51 -17.01 14.31
N THR A 166 -8.65 -18.00 14.05
CA THR A 166 -9.09 -19.36 13.71
C THR A 166 -9.55 -20.17 14.93
N ASN A 167 -9.29 -19.68 16.15
CA ASN A 167 -9.84 -20.25 17.37
C ASN A 167 -11.30 -19.80 17.55
N GLN A 168 -12.23 -20.73 17.36
CA GLN A 168 -13.67 -20.50 17.48
C GLN A 168 -14.10 -19.99 18.87
N ALA A 169 -13.42 -20.37 19.94
CA ALA A 169 -13.72 -19.87 21.28
C ALA A 169 -13.30 -18.40 21.47
N CYS A 170 -12.32 -17.93 20.70
CA CYS A 170 -11.88 -16.55 20.72
C CYS A 170 -12.69 -15.68 19.76
N GLY A 171 -12.81 -16.07 18.49
CA GLY A 171 -13.60 -15.37 17.47
C GLY A 171 -13.20 -13.92 17.20
N ALA A 172 -12.07 -13.45 17.75
CA ALA A 172 -11.64 -12.06 17.61
C ALA A 172 -11.39 -11.68 16.15
N THR A 173 -11.73 -10.45 15.82
CA THR A 173 -11.57 -9.87 14.48
C THR A 173 -10.62 -8.68 14.55
N HIS A 174 -9.75 -8.56 13.56
CA HIS A 174 -8.74 -7.51 13.45
C HIS A 174 -8.86 -6.80 12.12
N PHE A 175 -8.66 -5.49 12.13
CA PHE A 175 -8.74 -4.63 10.94
C PHE A 175 -7.38 -4.00 10.64
N PRO A 176 -7.14 -3.57 9.38
CA PRO A 176 -5.94 -2.83 9.02
C PRO A 176 -5.67 -1.67 9.97
N ARG A 177 -4.43 -1.60 10.47
CA ARG A 177 -3.99 -0.57 11.41
C ARG A 177 -3.65 0.71 10.66
N THR A 178 -4.17 1.84 11.13
CA THR A 178 -3.76 3.17 10.70
C THR A 178 -3.23 3.92 11.92
N ASP A 179 -1.97 4.36 11.86
CA ASP A 179 -1.34 5.16 12.90
C ASP A 179 -1.41 6.64 12.52
N SER A 180 -2.27 7.40 13.20
CA SER A 180 -2.44 8.83 12.93
C SER A 180 -1.22 9.62 13.39
N ALA A 181 -0.72 10.49 12.51
CA ALA A 181 0.40 11.38 12.80
C ALA A 181 0.12 12.78 12.26
N VAL A 182 0.64 13.79 12.96
CA VAL A 182 0.60 15.19 12.54
C VAL A 182 1.96 15.63 12.03
N ILE A 183 1.95 16.57 11.09
CA ILE A 183 3.12 17.30 10.63
C ILE A 183 2.77 18.79 10.63
N VAL A 184 3.55 19.60 11.34
CA VAL A 184 3.18 20.98 11.70
C VAL A 184 4.31 21.95 11.39
N LEU A 185 3.99 23.00 10.64
CA LEU A 185 4.85 24.18 10.47
C LEU A 185 4.53 25.20 11.57
N VAL A 186 5.44 25.37 12.52
CA VAL A 186 5.35 26.43 13.54
C VAL A 186 6.03 27.68 12.98
N HIS A 187 5.33 28.82 12.98
CA HIS A 187 5.83 30.07 12.39
C HIS A 187 5.51 31.29 13.25
N ASP A 188 6.33 32.33 13.12
CA ASP A 188 6.14 33.66 13.71
C ASP A 188 6.51 34.72 12.66
N GLY A 189 5.51 35.43 12.12
CA GLY A 189 5.70 36.33 10.98
C GLY A 189 6.30 35.60 9.76
N ASP A 190 7.47 36.07 9.32
CA ASP A 190 8.22 35.52 8.18
C ASP A 190 9.19 34.38 8.60
N ASP A 191 9.34 34.11 9.90
CA ASP A 191 10.23 33.08 10.43
C ASP A 191 9.46 31.78 10.72
N CYS A 192 10.16 30.63 10.63
CA CYS A 192 9.59 29.34 11.01
C CYS A 192 10.59 28.44 11.73
N LEU A 193 10.05 27.56 12.57
CA LEU A 193 10.82 26.55 13.28
C LEU A 193 10.96 25.29 12.42
N LEU A 194 12.21 24.92 12.16
CA LEU A 194 12.57 23.65 11.55
C LEU A 194 13.45 22.85 12.51
N CYS A 195 13.31 21.53 12.47
CA CYS A 195 14.09 20.61 13.27
C CYS A 195 14.80 19.57 12.39
N ARG A 196 15.77 18.87 12.97
CA ARG A 196 16.43 17.72 12.35
C ARG A 196 16.65 16.59 13.34
N GLN A 197 16.61 15.36 12.85
CA GLN A 197 17.15 14.21 13.59
C GLN A 197 18.67 14.21 13.51
N SER A 198 19.33 13.68 14.54
CA SER A 198 20.80 13.60 14.60
C SER A 198 21.40 12.87 13.39
N HIS A 199 20.73 11.82 12.92
CA HIS A 199 21.17 10.96 11.82
C HIS A 199 20.88 11.50 10.41
N TRP A 200 20.21 12.65 10.25
CA TRP A 200 19.88 13.18 8.92
C TRP A 200 21.09 13.79 8.21
N PRO A 201 21.10 13.84 6.86
CA PRO A 201 22.13 14.55 6.10
C PRO A 201 22.34 15.99 6.60
N THR A 202 23.58 16.46 6.60
CA THR A 202 23.89 17.85 6.99
C THR A 202 23.13 18.84 6.11
N GLY A 203 22.55 19.86 6.74
CA GLY A 203 21.74 20.89 6.05
C GLY A 203 20.28 20.52 5.85
N MET A 204 19.90 19.23 5.96
CA MET A 204 18.50 18.81 5.89
C MET A 204 17.76 19.12 7.19
N HIS A 205 16.66 19.85 7.05
CA HIS A 205 15.71 20.19 8.12
C HIS A 205 14.29 19.95 7.62
N SER A 206 13.35 19.72 8.53
CA SER A 206 11.93 19.52 8.24
C SER A 206 11.07 20.17 9.31
N THR A 207 9.78 20.27 9.04
CA THR A 207 8.75 20.59 10.04
C THR A 207 8.68 19.52 11.14
N LEU A 208 8.11 19.88 12.28
CA LEU A 208 7.90 18.97 13.40
C LEU A 208 6.82 17.93 13.04
N ALA A 209 6.99 16.69 13.50
CA ALA A 209 6.01 15.63 13.31
C ALA A 209 5.96 14.69 14.52
N GLY A 210 4.81 14.08 14.77
CA GLY A 210 4.57 13.16 15.87
C GLY A 210 3.30 12.34 15.68
N PHE A 211 3.22 11.20 16.36
CA PHE A 211 1.99 10.42 16.43
C PHE A 211 0.97 11.11 17.33
N LEU A 212 -0.31 10.97 17.01
CA LEU A 212 -1.41 11.35 17.90
C LEU A 212 -1.63 10.23 18.92
N GLU A 213 -1.80 10.62 20.18
CA GLU A 213 -2.26 9.72 21.24
C GLU A 213 -3.80 9.58 21.22
N PRO A 214 -4.36 8.46 21.72
CA PRO A 214 -5.80 8.29 21.80
C PRO A 214 -6.46 9.41 22.61
N GLY A 215 -7.39 10.13 21.97
CA GLY A 215 -8.11 11.25 22.59
C GLY A 215 -7.50 12.62 22.30
N GLU A 216 -6.37 12.69 21.59
CA GLU A 216 -5.82 13.95 21.08
C GLU A 216 -6.53 14.41 19.80
N SER A 217 -6.47 15.72 19.53
CA SER A 217 -7.07 16.38 18.37
C SER A 217 -6.11 17.33 17.68
#